data_AF-A0A7X8A292-F1
#
_entry.id   AF-A0A7X8A292-F1
#
_cell.length_a   1.000
_cell.length_b   1.000
_cell.length_c   1.000
_cell.angle_alpha   90.00
_cell.angle_beta   90.00
_cell.angle_gamma   90.00
#
_symmetry.space_group_name_H-M   'P 1'
#
loop_
_entity.id
_entity.type
_entity.pdbx_description
1 polymer ?
#
loop_
_entity_poly.entity_id
_entity_poly.type
_entity_poly.pdbx_seq_one_letter_code
_entity_poly.pdbx_strand_id
1 'polypeptide(L)'
;MKKNLIIAAVVLMGIALIYKYSSKPKTISAPGIPLPVQNEDVGASLPADAKKVISESETDIVGSCSKNIASILEDFGKIWDVAPAKDKKVPLINQEDSLKISEMLASYESCSALSLGDRDKCESLPSKYGVGGRLLFPRELCKYKYDNIALAAYSAGKYEKKEVCSDFLYSHNIEGVSVEDFCQALKKGFPSVCEEMKGKVDKDILKGCYFIFPKNISSCGKEADCADSYSAYEAFSSGKSEKCLSKESCSALTNKSESFCSPLKEKLLNFYCEAYSKGLKKAEEDAKKMEEMEKAKIADIEKQKAYEERKRKDAEKAEQEKIKEKLKRAQEDADKEIKKLLEKRPGSGE
;
A
#
# COMPACT_ATOMS: atom_id res chain seq x y z
N MET A 1 -46.41 15.65 35.52
CA MET A 1 -46.46 14.52 34.55
C MET A 1 -46.38 14.95 33.08
N LYS A 2 -47.08 16.01 32.62
CA LYS A 2 -47.08 16.42 31.20
C LYS A 2 -45.71 16.81 30.61
N LYS A 3 -44.80 17.41 31.40
CA LYS A 3 -43.45 17.79 30.93
C LYS A 3 -42.56 16.60 30.55
N ASN A 4 -42.62 15.52 31.31
CA ASN A 4 -41.78 14.33 31.05
C ASN A 4 -42.23 13.58 29.79
N LEU A 5 -43.52 13.68 29.46
CA LEU A 5 -44.11 13.06 28.28
C LEU A 5 -43.72 13.81 26.99
N ILE A 6 -43.58 15.13 27.05
CA ILE A 6 -43.07 15.95 25.94
C ILE A 6 -41.58 15.67 25.69
N ILE A 7 -40.77 15.55 26.75
CA ILE A 7 -39.34 15.25 26.61
C ILE A 7 -39.14 13.86 26.00
N ALA A 8 -39.90 12.85 26.44
CA ALA A 8 -39.84 11.51 25.87
C ALA A 8 -40.24 11.49 24.37
N ALA A 9 -41.26 12.27 23.98
CA ALA A 9 -41.68 12.37 22.58
C ALA A 9 -40.62 13.04 21.68
N VAL A 10 -39.92 14.07 22.19
CA VAL A 10 -38.85 14.75 21.44
C VAL A 10 -37.62 13.84 21.27
N VAL A 11 -37.27 13.07 22.30
CA VAL A 11 -36.16 12.10 22.23
C VAL A 11 -36.48 10.97 21.24
N LEU A 12 -37.71 10.45 21.26
CA LEU A 12 -38.14 9.42 20.32
C LEU A 12 -38.19 9.91 18.87
N MET A 13 -38.61 11.16 18.63
CA MET A 13 -38.51 11.78 17.30
C MET A 13 -37.06 11.95 16.85
N GLY A 14 -36.15 12.35 17.76
CA GLY A 14 -34.73 12.46 17.47
C GLY A 14 -34.12 11.12 17.05
N ILE A 15 -34.43 10.04 17.78
CA ILE A 15 -33.96 8.68 17.46
C ILE A 15 -34.54 8.19 16.13
N ALA A 16 -35.83 8.44 15.86
CA ALA A 16 -36.46 8.06 14.60
C ALA A 16 -35.87 8.80 13.39
N LEU A 17 -35.49 10.08 13.56
CA LEU A 17 -34.82 10.86 12.51
C LEU A 17 -33.39 10.37 12.26
N ILE A 18 -32.64 10.01 13.32
CA ILE A 18 -31.31 9.40 13.20
C ILE A 18 -31.42 8.07 12.46
N TYR A 19 -32.36 7.21 12.85
CA TYR A 19 -32.55 5.90 12.20
C TYR A 19 -32.91 6.05 10.71
N LYS A 20 -33.78 7.01 10.36
CA LYS A 20 -34.17 7.31 8.97
C LYS A 20 -33.04 7.94 8.15
N TYR A 21 -32.10 8.62 8.79
CA TYR A 21 -30.90 9.16 8.14
C TYR A 21 -29.80 8.09 7.97
N SER A 22 -29.70 7.15 8.91
CA SER A 22 -28.75 6.03 8.86
C SER A 22 -29.21 4.87 7.99
N SER A 23 -30.51 4.75 7.71
CA SER A 23 -31.10 3.64 6.94
C SER A 23 -31.33 3.93 5.45
N LYS A 24 -30.79 5.04 4.90
CA LYS A 24 -30.76 5.19 3.44
C LYS A 24 -29.70 4.22 2.88
N PRO A 25 -30.07 3.25 2.03
CA PRO A 25 -29.07 2.48 1.31
C PRO A 25 -28.23 3.47 0.50
N LYS A 26 -26.93 3.50 0.75
CA LYS A 26 -25.97 4.18 -0.13
C LYS A 26 -26.07 3.49 -1.48
N THR A 27 -26.78 4.11 -2.42
CA THR A 27 -26.49 3.94 -3.84
C THR A 27 -25.02 4.28 -4.01
N ILE A 28 -24.21 3.27 -4.32
CA ILE A 28 -22.82 3.43 -4.72
C ILE A 28 -22.86 4.06 -6.11
N SER A 29 -22.99 5.39 -6.15
CA SER A 29 -22.50 6.17 -7.27
C SER A 29 -20.99 6.27 -7.10
N ALA A 30 -20.24 5.82 -8.10
CA ALA A 30 -18.78 5.93 -8.14
C ALA A 30 -18.37 7.38 -7.83
N PRO A 31 -17.62 7.65 -6.75
CA PRO A 31 -17.22 9.00 -6.43
C PRO A 31 -16.04 9.43 -7.30
N GLY A 32 -16.20 10.58 -7.95
CA GLY A 32 -15.12 11.33 -8.56
C GLY A 32 -14.00 11.64 -7.56
N ILE A 33 -12.80 11.68 -8.11
CA ILE A 33 -11.51 11.85 -7.45
C ILE A 33 -11.43 13.21 -6.73
N PRO A 34 -11.17 13.28 -5.41
CA PRO A 34 -10.65 14.48 -4.76
C PRO A 34 -9.11 14.46 -4.73
N LEU A 35 -8.52 15.63 -4.97
CA LEU A 35 -7.09 15.94 -4.88
C LEU A 35 -6.56 15.97 -3.42
N PRO A 36 -5.23 15.88 -3.20
CA PRO A 36 -4.64 15.45 -1.93
C PRO A 36 -4.58 16.55 -0.86
N VAL A 37 -4.71 16.11 0.41
CA VAL A 37 -4.39 16.87 1.63
C VAL A 37 -3.01 16.45 2.12
N GLN A 38 -2.29 17.43 2.67
CA GLN A 38 -0.87 17.44 3.03
C GLN A 38 -0.46 16.43 4.11
N ASN A 39 0.80 16.01 4.03
CA ASN A 39 1.53 15.13 4.95
C ASN A 39 1.59 15.70 6.38
N GLU A 40 1.41 14.83 7.38
CA GLU A 40 1.96 15.03 8.72
C GLU A 40 3.05 13.98 9.01
N ASP A 41 4.16 14.50 9.54
CA ASP A 41 5.31 13.79 10.07
C ASP A 41 4.92 12.75 11.12
N VAL A 42 5.32 11.49 10.92
CA VAL A 42 5.43 10.52 12.02
C VAL A 42 6.78 9.82 11.91
N GLY A 43 7.69 10.22 12.80
CA GLY A 43 8.96 9.56 13.02
C GLY A 43 8.74 8.13 13.52
N ALA A 44 9.07 7.14 12.69
CA ALA A 44 9.13 5.74 13.09
C ALA A 44 10.60 5.34 13.29
N SER A 45 10.94 4.83 14.46
CA SER A 45 12.23 4.21 14.73
C SER A 45 12.40 2.92 13.91
N LEU A 46 13.56 2.78 13.27
CA LEU A 46 13.95 1.57 12.55
C LEU A 46 14.12 0.39 13.53
N PRO A 47 13.53 -0.78 13.27
CA PRO A 47 13.73 -1.96 14.12
C PRO A 47 15.10 -2.61 13.93
N ALA A 48 15.65 -3.11 15.04
CA ALA A 48 16.96 -3.74 15.17
C ALA A 48 17.23 -4.90 14.18
N ASP A 49 16.18 -5.50 13.63
CA ASP A 49 16.24 -6.58 12.64
C ASP A 49 16.78 -6.14 11.26
N ALA A 50 16.92 -4.84 10.98
CA ALA A 50 17.56 -4.38 9.74
C ALA A 50 19.07 -4.65 9.71
N LYS A 51 19.73 -4.71 10.88
CA LYS A 51 21.17 -5.01 10.96
C LYS A 51 21.49 -6.48 10.71
N LYS A 52 20.58 -7.40 11.05
CA LYS A 52 20.82 -8.84 10.94
C LYS A 52 20.67 -9.38 9.51
N VAL A 53 19.94 -8.68 8.65
CA VAL A 53 19.79 -9.05 7.22
C VAL A 53 21.00 -8.60 6.39
N ILE A 54 21.78 -7.62 6.88
CA ILE A 54 22.93 -7.08 6.15
C ILE A 54 24.22 -7.90 6.42
N SER A 55 24.31 -8.64 7.53
CA SER A 55 25.54 -9.38 7.88
C SER A 55 25.64 -10.81 7.35
N GLU A 56 24.61 -11.32 6.64
CA GLU A 56 24.64 -12.67 6.05
C GLU A 56 24.61 -12.67 4.52
N SER A 57 24.74 -11.51 3.86
CA SER A 57 24.77 -11.41 2.39
C SER A 57 26.11 -10.93 1.83
N GLU A 58 27.23 -11.18 2.53
CA GLU A 58 28.56 -11.09 1.92
C GLU A 58 28.83 -12.34 1.06
N THR A 59 28.19 -12.37 -0.12
CA THR A 59 28.78 -12.96 -1.33
C THR A 59 28.17 -12.25 -2.55
N ASP A 60 29.01 -11.46 -3.20
CA ASP A 60 29.09 -11.27 -4.65
C ASP A 60 27.81 -10.89 -5.43
N ILE A 61 27.69 -9.59 -5.71
CA ILE A 61 27.78 -8.96 -7.05
C ILE A 61 27.09 -7.59 -6.98
N VAL A 62 27.88 -6.53 -7.23
CA VAL A 62 27.35 -5.26 -7.74
C VAL A 62 26.68 -5.56 -9.09
N GLY A 63 25.35 -5.62 -9.13
CA GLY A 63 24.60 -5.44 -10.39
C GLY A 63 23.79 -6.59 -10.99
N SER A 64 23.41 -7.65 -10.25
CA SER A 64 22.42 -8.60 -10.76
C SER A 64 21.48 -9.08 -9.66
N CYS A 65 20.30 -8.45 -9.58
CA CYS A 65 19.20 -9.04 -8.82
C CYS A 65 18.76 -10.32 -9.55
N SER A 66 19.24 -11.46 -9.08
CA SER A 66 18.92 -12.80 -9.62
C SER A 66 17.63 -13.32 -8.98
N LYS A 67 16.53 -12.59 -9.16
CA LYS A 67 15.21 -12.98 -8.65
C LYS A 67 14.43 -13.77 -9.69
N ASN A 68 13.62 -14.71 -9.22
CA ASN A 68 12.61 -15.39 -10.03
C ASN A 68 11.20 -15.05 -9.51
N ILE A 69 10.15 -15.51 -10.20
CA ILE A 69 8.75 -15.22 -9.82
C ILE A 69 8.44 -15.68 -8.40
N ALA A 70 8.88 -16.88 -8.00
CA ALA A 70 8.67 -17.39 -6.65
C ALA A 70 9.34 -16.46 -5.60
N SER A 71 10.56 -15.99 -5.87
CA SER A 71 11.24 -15.03 -5.00
C SER A 71 10.50 -13.71 -4.88
N ILE A 72 9.91 -13.20 -5.98
CA ILE A 72 9.08 -11.98 -5.93
C ILE A 72 7.86 -12.19 -5.04
N LEU A 73 7.18 -13.35 -5.16
CA LEU A 73 6.02 -13.67 -4.34
C LEU A 73 6.37 -13.85 -2.85
N GLU A 74 7.52 -14.47 -2.54
CA GLU A 74 8.02 -14.63 -1.16
C GLU A 74 8.36 -13.29 -0.48
N ASP A 75 8.73 -12.30 -1.28
CA ASP A 75 9.05 -10.93 -0.87
C ASP A 75 7.79 -10.09 -0.56
N PHE A 76 6.60 -10.55 -0.98
CA PHE A 76 5.32 -9.87 -0.73
C PHE A 76 5.03 -9.73 0.77
N GLY A 77 4.61 -8.53 1.20
CA GLY A 77 4.35 -8.23 2.61
C GLY A 77 5.62 -8.00 3.46
N LYS A 78 6.82 -8.17 2.88
CA LYS A 78 8.11 -7.96 3.55
C LYS A 78 8.92 -6.84 2.91
N ILE A 79 9.03 -6.89 1.60
CA ILE A 79 9.86 -5.99 0.78
C ILE A 79 8.97 -5.05 -0.01
N TRP A 80 7.87 -5.57 -0.56
CA TRP A 80 6.88 -4.83 -1.29
C TRP A 80 5.49 -5.25 -0.82
N ASP A 81 4.64 -4.25 -0.58
CA ASP A 81 3.22 -4.39 -0.27
C ASP A 81 2.60 -2.99 -0.38
N VAL A 82 1.34 -2.93 -0.79
CA VAL A 82 0.56 -1.69 -0.87
C VAL A 82 -0.01 -1.32 0.50
N ALA A 83 -0.05 -2.26 1.44
CA ALA A 83 -0.48 -2.06 2.82
C ALA A 83 0.66 -2.37 3.79
N PRO A 84 1.37 -1.38 4.36
CA PRO A 84 2.22 -1.67 5.50
C PRO A 84 1.33 -2.29 6.60
N ALA A 85 1.68 -3.49 7.06
CA ALA A 85 0.98 -4.07 8.20
C ALA A 85 1.01 -3.07 9.36
N LYS A 86 -0.10 -2.95 10.11
CA LYS A 86 -0.29 -1.96 11.20
C LYS A 86 0.88 -1.86 12.19
N ASP A 87 1.71 -2.90 12.25
CA ASP A 87 2.79 -3.07 13.21
C ASP A 87 4.17 -3.29 12.55
N LYS A 88 4.36 -3.02 11.24
CA LYS A 88 5.62 -3.34 10.54
C LYS A 88 6.19 -2.23 9.65
N LYS A 89 7.53 -2.29 9.60
CA LYS A 89 8.50 -1.55 8.78
C LYS A 89 7.91 -0.99 7.48
N VAL A 90 8.28 0.26 7.17
CA VAL A 90 8.07 0.85 5.84
C VAL A 90 8.63 -0.13 4.79
N PRO A 91 7.82 -0.57 3.80
CA PRO A 91 8.31 -1.48 2.77
C PRO A 91 9.47 -0.84 2.01
N LEU A 92 10.42 -1.68 1.61
CA LEU A 92 11.62 -1.24 0.90
C LEU A 92 11.27 -0.65 -0.47
N ILE A 93 10.31 -1.28 -1.16
CA ILE A 93 9.75 -0.81 -2.41
C ILE A 93 8.56 0.10 -2.11
N ASN A 94 8.53 1.27 -2.76
CA ASN A 94 7.45 2.23 -2.55
C ASN A 94 6.10 1.73 -3.10
N GLN A 95 5.03 2.44 -2.78
CA GLN A 95 3.68 2.04 -3.15
C GLN A 95 3.43 2.04 -4.67
N GLU A 96 3.97 3.01 -5.41
CA GLU A 96 3.79 3.11 -6.87
C GLU A 96 4.44 1.91 -7.57
N ASP A 97 5.70 1.62 -7.23
CA ASP A 97 6.43 0.48 -7.76
C ASP A 97 5.77 -0.85 -7.34
N SER A 98 5.25 -0.95 -6.11
CA SER A 98 4.51 -2.12 -5.62
C SER A 98 3.21 -2.37 -6.40
N LEU A 99 2.49 -1.30 -6.76
CA LEU A 99 1.31 -1.40 -7.63
C LEU A 99 1.69 -1.88 -9.03
N LYS A 100 2.81 -1.39 -9.57
CA LYS A 100 3.27 -1.81 -10.88
C LYS A 100 3.73 -3.27 -10.91
N ILE A 101 4.43 -3.72 -9.86
CA ILE A 101 4.78 -5.14 -9.66
C ILE A 101 3.52 -6.00 -9.63
N SER A 102 2.48 -5.57 -8.90
CA SER A 102 1.19 -6.26 -8.81
C SER A 102 0.52 -6.43 -10.18
N GLU A 103 0.50 -5.37 -10.98
CA GLU A 103 -0.07 -5.38 -12.33
C GLU A 103 0.71 -6.29 -13.29
N MET A 104 2.03 -6.25 -13.23
CA MET A 104 2.92 -7.07 -14.06
C MET A 104 2.82 -8.55 -13.68
N LEU A 105 2.78 -8.87 -12.38
CA LEU A 105 2.53 -10.23 -11.88
C LEU A 105 1.19 -10.78 -12.38
N ALA A 106 0.12 -10.00 -12.22
CA ALA A 106 -1.20 -10.38 -12.71
C ALA A 106 -1.20 -10.64 -14.22
N SER A 107 -0.47 -9.84 -15.00
CA SER A 107 -0.38 -10.00 -16.45
C SER A 107 0.41 -11.26 -16.84
N TYR A 108 1.54 -11.52 -16.18
CA TYR A 108 2.34 -12.74 -16.41
C TYR A 108 1.57 -14.01 -16.04
N GLU A 109 1.02 -14.06 -14.82
CA GLU A 109 0.27 -15.24 -14.36
C GLU A 109 -1.00 -15.45 -15.17
N SER A 110 -1.67 -14.39 -15.61
CA SER A 110 -2.83 -14.50 -16.53
C SER A 110 -2.42 -15.11 -17.87
N CYS A 111 -1.31 -14.66 -18.47
CA CYS A 111 -0.78 -15.26 -19.70
C CYS A 111 -0.44 -16.74 -19.51
N SER A 112 0.19 -17.07 -18.37
CA SER A 112 0.58 -18.44 -18.04
C SER A 112 -0.65 -19.33 -17.80
N ALA A 113 -1.66 -18.82 -17.10
CA ALA A 113 -2.97 -19.45 -16.92
C ALA A 113 -3.65 -19.73 -18.27
N LEU A 114 -3.66 -18.76 -19.18
CA LEU A 114 -4.22 -18.89 -20.53
C LEU A 114 -3.50 -19.97 -21.35
N SER A 115 -2.17 -20.10 -21.21
CA SER A 115 -1.40 -21.15 -21.89
C SER A 115 -1.81 -22.57 -21.49
N LEU A 116 -2.24 -22.74 -20.23
CA LEU A 116 -2.74 -24.01 -19.68
C LEU A 116 -4.26 -24.15 -19.82
N GLY A 117 -4.94 -23.04 -20.13
CA GLY A 117 -6.39 -22.90 -20.00
C GLY A 117 -6.87 -23.11 -18.57
N ASP A 118 -6.05 -22.82 -17.56
CA ASP A 118 -6.36 -23.06 -16.15
C ASP A 118 -6.38 -21.74 -15.36
N ARG A 119 -7.59 -21.28 -15.04
CA ARG A 119 -7.83 -20.03 -14.31
C ARG A 119 -7.31 -20.08 -12.87
N ASP A 120 -7.32 -21.26 -12.25
CA ASP A 120 -6.96 -21.43 -10.84
C ASP A 120 -5.47 -21.20 -10.59
N LYS A 121 -4.65 -21.16 -11.66
CA LYS A 121 -3.27 -20.69 -11.57
C LYS A 121 -3.14 -19.30 -10.94
N CYS A 122 -4.14 -18.43 -11.11
CA CYS A 122 -4.18 -17.11 -10.46
C CYS A 122 -4.30 -17.19 -8.93
N GLU A 123 -4.74 -18.30 -8.34
CA GLU A 123 -4.86 -18.46 -6.87
C GLU A 123 -3.51 -18.44 -6.15
N SER A 124 -2.42 -18.70 -6.87
CA SER A 124 -1.05 -18.57 -6.36
C SER A 124 -0.70 -17.14 -5.95
N LEU A 125 -1.42 -16.15 -6.49
CA LEU A 125 -1.19 -14.73 -6.21
C LEU A 125 -1.80 -14.28 -4.88
N PRO A 126 -1.19 -13.30 -4.20
CA PRO A 126 -1.77 -12.70 -3.00
C PRO A 126 -3.14 -12.06 -3.24
N SER A 127 -4.02 -12.15 -2.24
CA SER A 127 -5.39 -11.61 -2.27
C SER A 127 -5.63 -10.41 -1.34
N LYS A 128 -4.57 -9.81 -0.76
CA LYS A 128 -4.74 -8.78 0.29
C LYS A 128 -4.98 -7.36 -0.23
N TYR A 129 -5.76 -6.63 0.57
CA TYR A 129 -6.24 -5.26 0.41
C TYR A 129 -5.11 -4.22 0.29
N GLY A 130 -5.29 -3.23 -0.60
CA GLY A 130 -4.56 -1.97 -0.56
C GLY A 130 -5.11 -1.00 0.48
N VAL A 131 -4.24 -0.19 1.10
CA VAL A 131 -4.63 0.98 1.93
C VAL A 131 -4.89 2.17 0.99
N GLY A 132 -5.98 2.91 1.22
CA GLY A 132 -6.28 4.15 0.49
C GLY A 132 -7.26 4.03 -0.69
N GLY A 133 -8.07 2.97 -0.76
CA GLY A 133 -9.20 2.88 -1.70
C GLY A 133 -8.83 2.54 -3.15
N ARG A 134 -7.55 2.32 -3.46
CA ARG A 134 -7.12 1.69 -4.73
C ARG A 134 -6.92 0.19 -4.49
N LEU A 135 -7.96 -0.58 -4.82
CA LEU A 135 -7.96 -2.04 -4.77
C LEU A 135 -7.33 -2.56 -6.06
N LEU A 136 -6.12 -3.11 -5.97
CA LEU A 136 -5.58 -3.97 -7.04
C LEU A 136 -5.03 -5.21 -6.37
N PHE A 137 -5.89 -6.20 -6.27
CA PHE A 137 -5.52 -7.53 -5.80
C PHE A 137 -4.89 -8.28 -6.98
N PRO A 138 -3.61 -8.67 -6.91
CA PRO A 138 -2.93 -9.32 -8.03
C PRO A 138 -3.69 -10.56 -8.54
N ARG A 139 -4.29 -11.33 -7.63
CA ARG A 139 -5.12 -12.50 -7.96
C ARG A 139 -6.35 -12.14 -8.77
N GLU A 140 -7.14 -11.17 -8.33
CA GLU A 140 -8.39 -10.76 -8.96
C GLU A 140 -8.11 -10.07 -10.30
N LEU A 141 -7.03 -9.29 -10.39
CA LEU A 141 -6.58 -8.72 -11.65
C LEU A 141 -6.11 -9.81 -12.63
N CYS A 142 -5.42 -10.85 -12.14
CA CYS A 142 -5.02 -12.00 -12.95
C CYS A 142 -6.25 -12.72 -13.53
N LYS A 143 -7.24 -13.00 -12.68
CA LYS A 143 -8.52 -13.60 -13.08
C LYS A 143 -9.24 -12.74 -14.12
N TYR A 144 -9.36 -11.44 -13.87
CA TYR A 144 -9.98 -10.50 -14.80
C TYR A 144 -9.29 -10.50 -16.18
N LYS A 145 -7.96 -10.40 -16.21
CA LYS A 145 -7.18 -10.46 -17.46
C LYS A 145 -7.35 -11.80 -18.18
N TYR A 146 -7.38 -12.91 -17.43
CA TYR A 146 -7.63 -14.24 -17.98
C TYR A 146 -9.04 -14.32 -18.59
N ASP A 147 -10.06 -13.93 -17.82
CA ASP A 147 -11.48 -14.01 -18.18
C ASP A 147 -11.75 -13.19 -19.45
N ASN A 148 -11.18 -11.98 -19.58
CA ASN A 148 -11.33 -11.13 -20.77
C ASN A 148 -10.83 -11.80 -22.06
N ILE A 149 -9.61 -12.37 -22.04
CA ILE A 149 -9.04 -13.03 -23.23
C ILE A 149 -9.73 -14.37 -23.50
N ALA A 150 -10.03 -15.15 -22.46
CA ALA A 150 -10.71 -16.44 -22.60
C ALA A 150 -12.14 -16.29 -23.14
N LEU A 151 -12.91 -15.29 -22.70
CA LEU A 151 -14.25 -14.98 -23.22
C LEU A 151 -14.21 -14.53 -24.67
N ALA A 152 -13.24 -13.68 -25.02
CA ALA A 152 -13.02 -13.26 -26.40
C ALA A 152 -12.70 -14.45 -27.31
N ALA A 153 -11.81 -15.33 -26.87
CA ALA A 153 -11.46 -16.55 -27.58
C ALA A 153 -12.66 -17.51 -27.70
N TYR A 154 -13.44 -17.69 -26.63
CA TYR A 154 -14.63 -18.55 -26.61
C TYR A 154 -15.69 -18.04 -27.58
N SER A 155 -15.95 -16.73 -27.56
CA SER A 155 -16.92 -16.08 -28.45
C SER A 155 -16.52 -16.17 -29.92
N ALA A 156 -15.22 -16.22 -30.20
CA ALA A 156 -14.66 -16.44 -31.53
C ALA A 156 -14.51 -17.93 -31.91
N GLY A 157 -14.94 -18.87 -31.04
CA GLY A 157 -14.83 -20.31 -31.28
C GLY A 157 -13.40 -20.86 -31.24
N LYS A 158 -12.47 -20.17 -30.56
CA LYS A 158 -11.06 -20.57 -30.37
C LYS A 158 -10.76 -21.12 -28.99
N TYR A 159 -11.77 -21.15 -28.11
CA TYR A 159 -11.68 -21.69 -26.76
C TYR A 159 -12.97 -22.45 -26.45
N GLU A 160 -12.86 -23.63 -25.84
CA GLU A 160 -13.98 -24.58 -25.72
C GLU A 160 -14.48 -24.77 -24.29
N LYS A 161 -13.71 -24.34 -23.28
CA LYS A 161 -14.08 -24.52 -21.87
C LYS A 161 -15.30 -23.65 -21.53
N LYS A 162 -16.43 -24.29 -21.22
CA LYS A 162 -17.69 -23.62 -20.90
C LYS A 162 -17.64 -22.92 -19.54
N GLU A 163 -16.71 -23.31 -18.69
CA GLU A 163 -16.48 -22.76 -17.34
C GLU A 163 -16.27 -21.23 -17.40
N VAL A 164 -15.72 -20.71 -18.50
CA VAL A 164 -15.55 -19.27 -18.74
C VAL A 164 -16.88 -18.50 -18.70
N CYS A 165 -17.98 -19.12 -19.14
CA CYS A 165 -19.31 -18.50 -19.07
C CYS A 165 -19.81 -18.43 -17.63
N SER A 166 -19.67 -19.52 -16.86
CA SER A 166 -20.11 -19.55 -15.46
C SER A 166 -19.26 -18.63 -14.58
N ASP A 167 -17.95 -18.58 -14.82
CA ASP A 167 -17.03 -17.69 -14.10
C ASP A 167 -17.38 -16.22 -14.34
N PHE A 168 -17.73 -15.87 -15.58
CA PHE A 168 -18.18 -14.52 -15.91
C PHE A 168 -19.49 -14.15 -15.20
N LEU A 169 -20.51 -15.00 -15.29
CA LEU A 169 -21.81 -14.74 -14.64
C LEU A 169 -21.65 -14.60 -13.12
N TYR A 170 -20.86 -15.48 -12.50
CA TYR A 170 -20.58 -15.44 -11.06
C TYR A 170 -19.80 -14.19 -10.64
N SER A 171 -18.70 -13.87 -11.34
CA SER A 171 -17.86 -12.70 -11.03
C SER A 171 -18.59 -11.37 -11.16
N HIS A 172 -19.59 -11.29 -12.03
CA HIS A 172 -20.39 -10.10 -12.25
C HIS A 172 -21.74 -10.11 -11.51
N ASN A 173 -22.00 -11.13 -10.68
CA ASN A 173 -23.27 -11.34 -9.97
C ASN A 173 -24.50 -11.22 -10.89
N ILE A 174 -24.43 -11.79 -12.09
CA ILE A 174 -25.52 -11.76 -13.06
C ILE A 174 -26.45 -12.92 -12.76
N GLU A 175 -27.60 -12.61 -12.16
CA GLU A 175 -28.67 -13.56 -11.87
C GLU A 175 -29.70 -13.62 -13.02
N GLY A 176 -30.54 -14.66 -13.02
CA GLY A 176 -31.68 -14.78 -13.95
C GLY A 176 -31.34 -15.29 -15.36
N VAL A 177 -30.07 -15.52 -15.68
CA VAL A 177 -29.63 -16.12 -16.95
C VAL A 177 -28.93 -17.45 -16.70
N SER A 178 -29.33 -18.49 -17.43
CA SER A 178 -28.66 -19.79 -17.33
C SER A 178 -27.27 -19.73 -17.99
N VAL A 179 -26.32 -20.51 -17.46
CA VAL A 179 -24.96 -20.62 -18.04
C VAL A 179 -25.01 -21.03 -19.50
N GLU A 180 -25.90 -21.96 -19.86
CA GLU A 180 -26.05 -22.44 -21.23
C GLU A 180 -26.54 -21.31 -22.15
N ASP A 181 -27.57 -20.55 -21.77
CA ASP A 181 -28.08 -19.43 -22.57
C ASP A 181 -26.99 -18.37 -22.81
N PHE A 182 -26.23 -18.04 -21.77
CA PHE A 182 -25.15 -17.06 -21.87
C PHE A 182 -24.02 -17.56 -22.78
N CYS A 183 -23.60 -18.83 -22.63
CA CYS A 183 -22.64 -19.46 -23.52
C CYS A 183 -23.11 -19.47 -24.99
N GLN A 184 -24.39 -19.71 -25.25
CA GLN A 184 -24.94 -19.69 -26.61
C GLN A 184 -24.96 -18.27 -27.18
N ALA A 185 -25.25 -17.26 -26.36
CA ALA A 185 -25.14 -15.85 -26.75
C ALA A 185 -23.69 -15.47 -27.09
N LEU A 186 -22.71 -15.87 -26.26
CA LEU A 186 -21.28 -15.63 -26.52
C LEU A 186 -20.82 -16.25 -27.84
N LYS A 187 -21.25 -17.46 -28.18
CA LYS A 187 -20.92 -18.13 -29.44
C LYS A 187 -21.41 -17.40 -30.70
N LYS A 188 -22.40 -16.51 -30.56
CA LYS A 188 -22.84 -15.63 -31.67
C LYS A 188 -21.88 -14.46 -31.90
N GLY A 189 -20.91 -14.27 -31.01
CA GLY A 189 -19.90 -13.21 -31.06
C GLY A 189 -20.28 -11.99 -30.22
N PHE A 190 -19.28 -11.19 -29.85
CA PHE A 190 -19.43 -10.00 -29.01
C PHE A 190 -20.55 -9.04 -29.45
N PRO A 191 -20.71 -8.71 -30.76
CA PRO A 191 -21.73 -7.76 -31.20
C PRO A 191 -23.17 -8.18 -30.90
N SER A 192 -23.42 -9.46 -30.66
CA SER A 192 -24.75 -10.03 -30.45
C SER A 192 -25.07 -10.30 -28.98
N VAL A 193 -24.07 -10.42 -28.10
CA VAL A 193 -24.26 -10.85 -26.70
C VAL A 193 -25.28 -9.96 -25.98
N CYS A 194 -25.10 -8.64 -26.01
CA CYS A 194 -25.97 -7.74 -25.26
C CYS A 194 -27.41 -7.70 -25.80
N GLU A 195 -27.60 -7.86 -27.11
CA GLU A 195 -28.95 -7.95 -27.67
C GLU A 195 -29.64 -9.27 -27.29
N GLU A 196 -28.90 -10.38 -27.20
CA GLU A 196 -29.42 -11.69 -26.76
C GLU A 196 -29.75 -11.73 -25.26
N MET A 197 -29.09 -10.89 -24.47
CA MET A 197 -29.31 -10.73 -23.03
C MET A 197 -30.41 -9.71 -22.72
N LYS A 198 -30.81 -8.89 -23.70
CA LYS A 198 -31.85 -7.89 -23.55
C LYS A 198 -33.18 -8.54 -23.15
N GLY A 199 -33.74 -8.09 -22.03
CA GLY A 199 -34.98 -8.64 -21.48
C GLY A 199 -34.78 -9.90 -20.62
N LYS A 200 -33.57 -10.44 -20.54
CA LYS A 200 -33.19 -11.52 -19.61
C LYS A 200 -32.44 -11.02 -18.38
N VAL A 201 -31.77 -9.86 -18.50
CA VAL A 201 -31.08 -9.18 -17.40
C VAL A 201 -31.65 -7.79 -17.14
N ASP A 202 -31.38 -7.26 -15.95
CA ASP A 202 -31.73 -5.90 -15.57
C ASP A 202 -31.08 -4.84 -16.47
N LYS A 203 -31.73 -3.67 -16.57
CA LYS A 203 -31.26 -2.56 -17.44
C LYS A 203 -29.86 -2.07 -17.07
N ASP A 204 -29.51 -2.08 -15.79
CA ASP A 204 -28.19 -1.63 -15.33
C ASP A 204 -27.09 -2.63 -15.73
N ILE A 205 -27.36 -3.94 -15.62
CA ILE A 205 -26.47 -5.00 -16.12
C ILE A 205 -26.32 -4.89 -17.63
N LEU A 206 -27.43 -4.68 -18.35
CA LEU A 206 -27.42 -4.51 -19.80
C LEU A 206 -26.57 -3.30 -20.24
N LYS A 207 -26.56 -2.21 -19.47
CA LYS A 207 -25.70 -1.07 -19.74
C LYS A 207 -24.22 -1.42 -19.60
N GLY A 208 -23.86 -2.19 -18.57
CA GLY A 208 -22.51 -2.71 -18.38
C GLY A 208 -22.09 -3.72 -19.45
N CYS A 209 -23.05 -4.49 -19.99
CA CYS A 209 -22.79 -5.48 -21.03
C CYS A 209 -22.09 -4.88 -22.25
N TYR A 210 -22.55 -3.73 -22.77
CA TYR A 210 -21.97 -3.13 -23.98
C TYR A 210 -20.53 -2.63 -23.80
N PHE A 211 -20.07 -2.49 -22.55
CA PHE A 211 -18.69 -2.18 -22.22
C PHE A 211 -17.78 -3.40 -22.29
N ILE A 212 -18.32 -4.56 -21.94
CA ILE A 212 -17.58 -5.84 -21.90
C ILE A 212 -17.64 -6.52 -23.28
N PHE A 213 -18.80 -6.47 -23.93
CA PHE A 213 -19.08 -7.03 -25.24
C PHE A 213 -19.47 -5.92 -26.23
N PRO A 214 -18.52 -5.04 -26.59
CA PRO A 214 -18.79 -3.93 -27.49
C PRO A 214 -19.11 -4.43 -28.90
N LYS A 215 -19.99 -3.69 -29.59
CA LYS A 215 -20.37 -4.00 -30.98
C LYS A 215 -19.21 -3.80 -31.96
N ASN A 216 -18.34 -2.84 -31.67
CA ASN A 216 -17.15 -2.49 -32.44
C ASN A 216 -16.16 -1.72 -31.57
N ILE A 217 -14.91 -1.56 -32.04
CA ILE A 217 -13.87 -0.82 -31.32
C ILE A 217 -14.28 0.62 -30.97
N SER A 218 -15.02 1.30 -31.85
CA SER A 218 -15.50 2.66 -31.59
C SER A 218 -16.48 2.75 -30.43
N SER A 219 -17.18 1.65 -30.10
CA SER A 219 -18.10 1.58 -28.97
C SER A 219 -17.38 1.63 -27.62
N CYS A 220 -16.07 1.35 -27.59
CA CYS A 220 -15.25 1.42 -26.38
C CYS A 220 -14.87 2.85 -25.96
N GLY A 221 -15.00 3.84 -26.85
CA GLY A 221 -14.59 5.22 -26.55
C GLY A 221 -13.10 5.30 -26.17
N LYS A 222 -12.80 5.67 -24.91
CA LYS A 222 -11.43 5.84 -24.39
C LYS A 222 -11.00 4.70 -23.45
N GLU A 223 -11.81 3.66 -23.34
CA GLU A 223 -11.69 2.65 -22.28
C GLU A 223 -10.77 1.54 -22.77
N ALA A 224 -9.55 1.52 -22.25
CA ALA A 224 -8.48 0.64 -22.73
C ALA A 224 -8.84 -0.85 -22.58
N ASP A 225 -9.47 -1.23 -21.48
CA ASP A 225 -9.87 -2.62 -21.22
C ASP A 225 -10.94 -3.12 -22.21
N CYS A 226 -11.91 -2.27 -22.55
CA CYS A 226 -12.90 -2.58 -23.59
C CYS A 226 -12.20 -2.77 -24.94
N ALA A 227 -11.26 -1.88 -25.28
CA ALA A 227 -10.52 -1.93 -26.52
C ALA A 227 -9.65 -3.20 -26.62
N ASP A 228 -9.00 -3.62 -25.52
CA ASP A 228 -8.22 -4.86 -25.45
C ASP A 228 -9.11 -6.10 -25.62
N SER A 229 -10.24 -6.16 -24.90
CA SER A 229 -11.22 -7.24 -25.02
C SER A 229 -11.74 -7.40 -26.47
N TYR A 230 -12.14 -6.28 -27.10
CA TYR A 230 -12.59 -6.30 -28.50
C TYR A 230 -11.46 -6.67 -29.48
N SER A 231 -10.25 -6.15 -29.26
CA SER A 231 -9.07 -6.49 -30.07
C SER A 231 -8.76 -7.99 -30.01
N ALA A 232 -8.84 -8.60 -28.83
CA ALA A 232 -8.70 -10.04 -28.66
C ALA A 232 -9.78 -10.79 -29.45
N TYR A 233 -11.05 -10.40 -29.35
CA TYR A 233 -12.15 -11.04 -30.08
C TYR A 233 -11.95 -10.96 -31.59
N GLU A 234 -11.59 -9.79 -32.12
CA GLU A 234 -11.32 -9.60 -33.55
C GLU A 234 -10.11 -10.43 -34.02
N ALA A 235 -9.04 -10.46 -33.22
CA ALA A 235 -7.84 -11.24 -33.50
C ALA A 235 -8.16 -12.74 -33.58
N PHE A 236 -8.90 -13.29 -32.62
CA PHE A 236 -9.32 -14.69 -32.64
C PHE A 236 -10.29 -15.00 -33.78
N SER A 237 -11.28 -14.12 -34.02
CA SER A 237 -12.27 -14.28 -35.09
C SER A 237 -11.63 -14.29 -36.48
N SER A 238 -10.58 -13.49 -36.67
CA SER A 238 -9.82 -13.42 -37.93
C SER A 238 -8.68 -14.44 -38.02
N GLY A 239 -8.46 -15.26 -36.98
CA GLY A 239 -7.38 -16.23 -36.91
C GLY A 239 -5.97 -15.62 -36.81
N LYS A 240 -5.86 -14.37 -36.36
CA LYS A 240 -4.63 -13.57 -36.28
C LYS A 240 -4.34 -13.14 -34.85
N SER A 241 -4.08 -14.12 -33.98
CA SER A 241 -3.84 -13.91 -32.54
C SER A 241 -2.71 -12.91 -32.23
N GLU A 242 -1.76 -12.75 -33.14
CA GLU A 242 -0.64 -11.81 -33.06
C GLU A 242 -1.04 -10.33 -33.15
N LYS A 243 -2.27 -10.05 -33.61
CA LYS A 243 -2.84 -8.69 -33.72
C LYS A 243 -3.59 -8.23 -32.47
N CYS A 244 -3.77 -9.11 -31.50
CA CYS A 244 -4.30 -8.78 -30.19
C CYS A 244 -3.39 -7.75 -29.51
N LEU A 245 -3.97 -6.73 -28.87
CA LEU A 245 -3.21 -5.75 -28.08
C LEU A 245 -2.42 -6.46 -26.96
N SER A 246 -3.06 -7.39 -26.24
CA SER A 246 -2.42 -8.36 -25.33
C SER A 246 -1.79 -9.56 -26.09
N LYS A 247 -0.88 -9.27 -27.02
CA LYS A 247 -0.27 -10.25 -27.95
C LYS A 247 0.30 -11.49 -27.27
N GLU A 248 1.03 -11.34 -26.17
CA GLU A 248 1.66 -12.45 -25.43
C GLU A 248 0.59 -13.43 -24.91
N SER A 249 -0.46 -12.92 -24.25
CA SER A 249 -1.57 -13.70 -23.72
C SER A 249 -2.39 -14.39 -24.82
N CYS A 250 -2.71 -13.67 -25.89
CA CYS A 250 -3.43 -14.22 -27.04
C CYS A 250 -2.64 -15.32 -27.76
N SER A 251 -1.32 -15.11 -27.94
CA SER A 251 -0.42 -16.13 -28.49
C SER A 251 -0.29 -17.35 -27.57
N ALA A 252 -0.20 -17.13 -26.26
CA ALA A 252 -0.07 -18.20 -25.28
C ALA A 252 -1.30 -19.11 -25.27
N LEU A 253 -2.52 -18.55 -25.32
CA LEU A 253 -3.76 -19.32 -25.43
C LEU A 253 -3.82 -20.12 -26.74
N THR A 254 -3.52 -19.46 -27.87
CA THR A 254 -3.63 -20.06 -29.20
C THR A 254 -2.68 -21.24 -29.38
N ASN A 255 -1.44 -21.07 -28.91
CA ASN A 255 -0.38 -22.06 -29.08
C ASN A 255 -0.22 -23.00 -27.88
N LYS A 256 -0.99 -22.79 -26.80
CA LYS A 256 -0.92 -23.55 -25.54
C LYS A 256 0.50 -23.65 -25.00
N SER A 257 1.23 -22.53 -25.02
CA SER A 257 2.63 -22.49 -24.62
C SER A 257 2.94 -21.27 -23.77
N GLU A 258 3.50 -21.51 -22.58
CA GLU A 258 3.99 -20.48 -21.67
C GLU A 258 5.20 -19.72 -22.24
N SER A 259 5.88 -20.25 -23.27
CA SER A 259 7.03 -19.59 -23.90
C SER A 259 6.69 -18.19 -24.42
N PHE A 260 5.44 -17.96 -24.81
CA PHE A 260 4.94 -16.64 -25.26
C PHE A 260 4.79 -15.63 -24.12
N CYS A 261 4.77 -16.07 -22.87
CA CYS A 261 4.70 -15.22 -21.68
C CYS A 261 6.09 -14.74 -21.20
N SER A 262 7.18 -15.25 -21.80
CA SER A 262 8.56 -14.86 -21.46
C SER A 262 8.81 -13.35 -21.50
N PRO A 263 8.31 -12.58 -22.49
CA PRO A 263 8.48 -11.12 -22.49
C PRO A 263 7.84 -10.42 -21.29
N LEU A 264 6.70 -10.93 -20.80
CA LEU A 264 6.05 -10.39 -19.59
C LEU A 264 6.86 -10.74 -18.34
N LYS A 265 7.36 -11.97 -18.26
CA LYS A 265 8.25 -12.42 -17.18
C LYS A 265 9.51 -11.56 -17.10
N GLU A 266 10.20 -11.37 -18.22
CA GLU A 266 11.43 -10.57 -18.26
C GLU A 266 11.19 -9.12 -17.86
N LYS A 267 10.11 -8.49 -18.36
CA LYS A 267 9.72 -7.13 -17.96
C LYS A 267 9.49 -7.03 -16.46
N LEU A 268 8.77 -7.99 -15.87
CA LEU A 268 8.51 -8.04 -14.43
C LEU A 268 9.81 -8.20 -13.63
N LEU A 269 10.68 -9.15 -14.01
CA LEU A 269 11.93 -9.39 -13.30
C LEU A 269 12.83 -8.15 -13.33
N ASN A 270 13.00 -7.54 -14.51
CA ASN A 270 13.81 -6.33 -14.67
C ASN A 270 13.26 -5.16 -13.83
N PHE A 271 11.95 -4.91 -13.92
CA PHE A 271 11.31 -3.83 -13.15
C PHE A 271 11.42 -4.06 -11.64
N TYR A 272 11.15 -5.29 -11.18
CA TYR A 272 11.27 -5.64 -9.77
C TYR A 272 12.69 -5.39 -9.24
N CYS A 273 13.69 -5.84 -9.99
CA CYS A 273 15.09 -5.68 -9.63
C CYS A 273 15.56 -4.23 -9.58
N GLU A 274 15.06 -3.39 -10.50
CA GLU A 274 15.29 -1.96 -10.48
C GLU A 274 14.65 -1.31 -9.24
N ALA A 275 13.38 -1.58 -8.99
CA ALA A 275 12.64 -1.06 -7.85
C ALA A 275 13.26 -1.49 -6.52
N TYR A 276 13.68 -2.75 -6.41
CA TYR A 276 14.38 -3.30 -5.25
C TYR A 276 15.71 -2.56 -5.00
N SER A 277 16.54 -2.40 -6.04
CA SER A 277 17.83 -1.73 -5.94
C SER A 277 17.69 -0.25 -5.57
N LYS A 278 16.67 0.43 -6.13
CA LYS A 278 16.32 1.81 -5.77
C LYS A 278 15.89 1.91 -4.30
N GLY A 279 15.09 0.96 -3.82
CA GLY A 279 14.69 0.87 -2.42
C GLY A 279 15.88 0.67 -1.48
N LEU A 280 16.81 -0.23 -1.81
CA LEU A 280 18.04 -0.45 -1.03
C LEU A 280 18.89 0.83 -0.90
N LYS A 281 19.16 1.50 -2.03
CA LYS A 281 19.94 2.76 -2.02
C LYS A 281 19.30 3.82 -1.12
N LYS A 282 17.96 3.96 -1.21
CA LYS A 282 17.22 4.90 -0.37
C LYS A 282 17.31 4.53 1.12
N ALA A 283 17.16 3.24 1.45
CA ALA A 283 17.26 2.77 2.82
C ALA A 283 18.67 2.99 3.41
N GLU A 284 19.73 2.80 2.61
CA GLU A 284 21.11 3.10 2.99
C GLU A 284 21.33 4.60 3.23
N GLU A 285 20.81 5.46 2.36
CA GLU A 285 20.88 6.91 2.51
C GLU A 285 20.13 7.38 3.78
N ASP A 286 18.94 6.84 4.04
CA ASP A 286 18.15 7.16 5.21
C ASP A 286 18.84 6.66 6.50
N ALA A 287 19.46 5.49 6.48
CA ALA A 287 20.26 4.97 7.60
C ALA A 287 21.46 5.88 7.92
N LYS A 288 22.19 6.36 6.89
CA LYS A 288 23.30 7.31 7.07
C LYS A 288 22.84 8.63 7.69
N LYS A 289 21.72 9.20 7.20
CA LYS A 289 21.14 10.42 7.78
C LYS A 289 20.71 10.24 9.24
N MET A 290 20.15 9.08 9.58
CA MET A 290 19.77 8.76 10.95
C MET A 290 21.00 8.67 11.87
N GLU A 291 22.08 8.04 11.41
CA GLU A 291 23.35 7.97 12.16
C GLU A 291 23.95 9.38 12.38
N GLU A 292 23.93 10.24 11.36
CA GLU A 292 24.39 11.63 11.48
C GLU A 292 23.54 12.44 12.46
N MET A 293 22.21 12.29 12.41
CA MET A 293 21.30 12.93 13.38
C MET A 293 21.52 12.43 14.80
N GLU A 294 21.81 11.13 14.99
CA GLU A 294 22.10 10.56 16.30
C GLU A 294 23.42 11.10 16.86
N LYS A 295 24.48 11.18 16.05
CA LYS A 295 25.75 11.81 16.43
C LYS A 295 25.57 13.28 16.80
N ALA A 296 24.77 14.02 16.03
CA ALA A 296 24.47 15.43 16.32
C ALA A 296 23.73 15.59 17.66
N LYS A 297 22.73 14.74 17.95
CA LYS A 297 22.01 14.72 19.23
C LYS A 297 22.94 14.42 20.41
N ILE A 298 23.84 13.44 20.26
CA ILE A 298 24.81 13.10 21.32
C ILE A 298 25.73 14.30 21.59
N ALA A 299 26.27 14.93 20.54
CA ALA A 299 27.13 16.11 20.68
C ALA A 299 26.42 17.30 21.37
N ASP A 300 25.13 17.51 21.07
CA ASP A 300 24.33 18.55 21.73
C ASP A 300 24.06 18.23 23.21
N ILE A 301 23.79 16.97 23.55
CA ILE A 301 23.65 16.51 24.94
C ILE A 301 24.97 16.73 25.72
N GLU A 302 26.12 16.42 25.12
CA GLU A 302 27.43 16.64 25.74
C GLU A 302 27.72 18.12 25.97
N LYS A 303 27.40 18.99 25.00
CA LYS A 303 27.51 20.45 25.16
C LYS A 303 26.62 20.98 26.27
N GLN A 304 25.38 20.50 26.37
CA GLN A 304 24.47 20.89 27.44
C GLN A 304 25.00 20.46 28.82
N LYS A 305 25.47 19.21 28.96
CA LYS A 305 26.09 18.73 30.21
C LYS A 305 27.31 19.56 30.59
N ALA A 306 28.19 19.86 29.64
CA ALA A 306 29.37 20.68 29.91
C ALA A 306 29.00 22.12 30.34
N TYR A 307 27.94 22.69 29.78
CA TYR A 307 27.42 24.00 30.17
C TYR A 307 26.81 23.99 31.58
N GLU A 308 26.00 22.97 31.90
CA GLU A 308 25.43 22.79 33.24
C GLU A 308 26.52 22.57 34.30
N GLU A 309 27.57 21.80 33.99
CA GLU A 309 28.68 21.58 34.92
C GLU A 309 29.47 22.88 35.17
N ARG A 310 29.70 23.70 34.15
CA ARG A 310 30.32 25.03 34.31
C ARG A 310 29.48 25.92 35.20
N LYS A 311 28.17 26.00 34.94
CA LYS A 311 27.23 26.74 35.81
C LYS A 311 27.27 26.26 37.25
N ARG A 312 27.33 24.95 37.48
CA ARG A 312 27.42 24.38 38.83
C ARG A 312 28.72 24.77 39.52
N LYS A 313 29.86 24.65 38.83
CA LYS A 313 31.19 25.05 39.37
C LYS A 313 31.25 26.55 39.69
N ASP A 314 30.67 27.40 38.83
CA ASP A 314 30.64 28.84 39.07
C ASP A 314 29.72 29.18 40.26
N ALA A 315 28.58 28.49 40.40
CA ALA A 315 27.69 28.64 41.55
C ALA A 315 28.35 28.16 42.86
N GLU A 316 29.02 27.00 42.85
CA GLU A 316 29.77 26.47 43.99
C GLU A 316 30.90 27.43 44.42
N LYS A 317 31.65 27.99 43.48
CA LYS A 317 32.67 29.01 43.76
C LYS A 317 32.08 30.26 44.41
N ALA A 318 31.00 30.79 43.84
CA ALA A 318 30.32 31.96 44.39
C ALA A 318 29.77 31.70 45.80
N GLU A 319 29.29 30.50 46.08
CA GLU A 319 28.85 30.10 47.42
C GLU A 319 30.03 30.00 48.40
N GLN A 320 31.14 29.38 47.99
CA GLN A 320 32.35 29.31 48.81
C GLN A 320 32.91 30.70 49.15
N GLU A 321 32.88 31.64 48.20
CA GLU A 321 33.28 33.03 48.47
C GLU A 321 32.38 33.70 49.50
N LYS A 322 31.05 33.51 49.41
CA LYS A 322 30.11 34.00 50.44
C LYS A 322 30.36 33.38 51.81
N ILE A 323 30.67 32.09 51.89
CA ILE A 323 31.00 31.41 53.16
C ILE A 323 32.29 31.99 53.75
N LYS A 324 33.34 32.15 52.93
CA LYS A 324 34.61 32.76 53.36
C LYS A 324 34.41 34.18 53.88
N GLU A 325 33.60 34.98 53.20
CA GLU A 325 33.29 36.35 53.63
C GLU A 325 32.54 36.37 54.97
N LYS A 326 31.56 35.48 55.16
CA LYS A 326 30.85 35.33 56.45
C LYS A 326 31.78 34.90 57.58
N LEU A 327 32.66 33.93 57.33
CA LEU A 327 33.66 33.48 58.31
C LEU A 327 34.59 34.61 58.73
N LYS A 328 35.08 35.38 57.75
CA LYS A 328 35.94 36.54 58.02
C LYS A 328 35.23 37.58 58.91
N ARG A 329 33.97 37.93 58.60
CA ARG A 329 33.18 38.85 59.44
C ARG A 329 32.96 38.30 60.85
N ALA A 330 32.64 37.02 60.99
CA ALA A 330 32.47 36.39 62.30
C ALA A 330 33.75 36.39 63.12
N GLN A 331 34.91 36.17 62.49
CA GLN A 331 36.21 36.25 63.14
C GLN A 331 36.54 37.68 63.59
N GLU A 332 36.30 38.67 62.73
CA GLU A 332 36.48 40.10 63.08
C GLU A 332 35.57 40.51 64.25
N ASP A 333 34.34 40.01 64.30
CA ASP A 333 33.39 40.28 65.39
C ASP A 333 33.83 39.59 66.69
N ALA A 334 34.32 38.34 66.62
CA ALA A 334 34.89 37.64 67.77
C ALA A 334 36.15 38.34 68.33
N ASP A 335 37.04 38.81 67.46
CA ASP A 335 38.25 39.54 67.86
C ASP A 335 37.90 40.87 68.56
N LYS A 336 36.88 41.59 68.06
CA LYS A 336 36.35 42.80 68.73
C LYS A 336 35.78 42.47 70.10
N GLU A 337 35.09 41.36 70.26
CA GLU A 337 34.51 40.93 71.53
C GLU A 337 35.59 40.54 72.55
N ILE A 338 36.61 39.78 72.13
CA ILE A 338 37.79 39.45 72.94
C ILE A 338 38.50 40.73 73.39
N LYS A 339 38.71 41.69 72.49
CA LYS A 339 39.32 42.98 72.83
C LYS A 339 38.52 43.74 73.89
N LYS A 340 37.19 43.79 73.76
CA LYS A 340 36.30 44.37 74.79
C LYS A 340 36.41 43.67 76.14
N LEU A 341 36.54 42.34 76.15
CA LEU A 341 36.71 41.56 77.39
C LEU A 341 38.06 41.82 78.06
N LEU A 342 39.13 41.97 77.27
CA LEU A 342 40.46 42.32 77.76
C LEU A 342 40.52 43.74 78.33
N GLU A 343 39.86 44.71 77.71
CA GLU A 343 39.74 46.09 78.20
C GLU A 343 38.85 46.20 79.46
N LYS A 344 37.93 45.26 79.67
CA LYS A 344 37.09 45.16 80.87
C LYS A 344 37.73 44.40 82.02
N ARG A 345 38.96 43.91 81.89
CA ARG A 345 39.69 43.28 83.00
C ARG A 345 40.19 44.40 83.92
N PRO A 346 39.58 44.63 85.11
CA PRO A 346 40.11 45.63 86.03
C PRO A 346 41.53 45.22 86.39
N GLY A 347 42.45 46.20 86.38
CA GLY A 347 43.80 46.00 86.87
C GLY A 347 43.74 45.32 88.23
N SER A 348 44.27 44.11 88.31
CA SER A 348 44.82 43.60 89.56
C SER A 348 45.94 44.55 89.93
N GLY A 349 45.59 45.58 90.69
CA GLY A 349 46.55 46.43 91.36
C GLY A 349 47.33 45.59 92.35
N GLU A 350 48.65 45.59 92.19
CA GLU A 350 49.58 45.55 93.31
C GLU A 350 49.88 46.98 93.74
#